data_AF-A0A9D2IC88-F1
#
_entry.id   AF-A0A9D2IC88-F1
#
_cell.length_a   1.000
_cell.length_b   1.000
_cell.length_c   1.000
_cell.angle_alpha   90.00
_cell.angle_beta   90.00
_cell.angle_gamma   90.00
#
_symmetry.space_group_name_H-M   'P 1'
#
loop_
_entity.id
_entity.type
_entity.pdbx_description
1 polymer ?
#
loop_
_entity_poly.entity_id
_entity_poly.type
_entity_poly.pdbx_seq_one_letter_code
_entity_poly.pdbx_strand_id
1 'polypeptide(L)'
;MSSYKDWIHKIDIDIDFYSAFIKAWIAFNAWYRSDYKERTDREIIEKLKSDNNRFKGYIETLLDTNNNTDSAISFKKHLDNLQVALVSASIVTQERMGVNKQISFSEIAINNPKSLAEGDYRATHYKIQRIKQKVTTLVHRKSNSSDIYFKFDQDRYDETELDAHADFLGLSTEQQGQCKAFYKEVCPYVIESVLKKDRENNIVFIDERSKVSRGVIEVLYLLRCSLMHGEVVPDNNSSEVYKYAYYILAAILKKML
;
A
#
# COMPACT_ATOMS: atom_id res chain seq x y z
N MET A 1 35.84 -0.01 -39.82
CA MET A 1 34.75 0.91 -40.19
C MET A 1 33.55 0.56 -39.33
N SER A 2 32.97 1.52 -38.60
CA SER A 2 31.73 1.23 -37.86
C SER A 2 30.61 1.00 -38.87
N SER A 3 29.83 -0.06 -38.66
CA SER A 3 28.68 -0.43 -39.49
C SER A 3 27.50 0.49 -39.17
N TYR A 4 26.59 0.73 -40.13
CA TYR A 4 25.31 1.40 -39.84
C TYR A 4 24.50 0.65 -38.76
N LYS A 5 24.74 -0.66 -38.60
CA LYS A 5 24.18 -1.49 -37.53
C LYS A 5 24.65 -1.04 -36.15
N ASP A 6 25.90 -0.59 -36.02
CA ASP A 6 26.43 -0.07 -34.75
C ASP A 6 25.75 1.25 -34.35
N TRP A 7 25.34 2.04 -35.34
CA TRP A 7 24.54 3.24 -35.12
C TRP A 7 23.10 2.89 -34.75
N ILE A 8 22.48 1.89 -35.39
CA ILE A 8 21.15 1.39 -35.02
C ILE A 8 21.14 0.93 -33.56
N HIS A 9 22.14 0.18 -33.12
CA HIS A 9 22.28 -0.23 -31.72
C HIS A 9 22.50 0.93 -30.74
N LYS A 10 22.90 2.11 -31.21
CA LYS A 10 23.05 3.33 -30.41
C LYS A 10 21.86 4.30 -30.53
N ILE A 11 20.88 4.02 -31.39
CA ILE A 11 19.65 4.83 -31.49
C ILE A 11 18.80 4.65 -30.23
N ASP A 12 18.86 3.46 -29.63
CA ASP A 12 18.19 3.19 -28.37
C ASP A 12 18.84 4.04 -27.27
N ILE A 13 18.24 5.20 -27.00
CA ILE A 13 18.57 6.02 -25.84
C ILE A 13 18.09 5.24 -24.63
N ASP A 14 19.02 4.72 -23.85
CA ASP A 14 18.72 4.11 -22.56
C ASP A 14 18.37 5.22 -21.56
N ILE A 15 17.07 5.50 -21.45
CA ILE A 15 16.56 6.50 -20.51
C ILE A 15 16.61 5.88 -19.12
N ASP A 16 17.38 6.48 -18.22
CA ASP A 16 17.39 6.11 -16.81
C ASP A 16 16.08 6.53 -16.13
N PHE A 17 15.09 5.63 -16.18
CA PHE A 17 13.79 5.82 -15.57
C PHE A 17 13.82 5.75 -14.04
N TYR A 18 14.84 5.14 -13.43
CA TYR A 18 15.01 5.20 -11.97
C TYR A 18 15.30 6.64 -11.55
N SER A 19 16.28 7.28 -12.19
CA SER A 19 16.60 8.70 -11.94
C SER A 19 15.43 9.62 -12.29
N ALA A 20 14.71 9.36 -13.39
CA ALA A 20 13.53 10.14 -13.76
C ALA A 20 12.43 10.05 -12.69
N PHE A 21 12.14 8.83 -12.20
CA PHE A 21 11.17 8.59 -11.15
C PHE A 21 11.58 9.26 -9.84
N ILE A 22 12.84 9.13 -9.41
CA ILE A 22 13.35 9.80 -8.20
C ILE A 22 13.22 11.32 -8.31
N LYS A 23 13.55 11.91 -9.46
CA LYS A 23 13.39 13.35 -9.67
C LYS A 23 11.93 13.80 -9.56
N ALA A 24 10.99 13.04 -10.12
CA ALA A 24 9.57 13.29 -9.95
C ALA A 24 9.14 13.12 -8.48
N TRP A 25 9.64 12.10 -7.79
CA TRP A 25 9.39 11.88 -6.37
C TRP A 25 9.90 13.03 -5.50
N ILE A 26 11.07 13.60 -5.79
CA ILE A 26 11.59 14.77 -5.07
C ILE A 26 10.63 15.96 -5.19
N ALA A 27 10.08 16.22 -6.38
CA ALA A 27 9.08 17.26 -6.56
C ALA A 27 7.79 16.98 -5.76
N PHE A 28 7.33 15.72 -5.78
CA PHE A 28 6.19 15.28 -4.96
C PHE A 28 6.46 15.45 -3.46
N ASN A 29 7.66 15.10 -3.00
CA ASN A 29 8.10 15.23 -1.61
C ASN A 29 8.17 16.69 -1.19
N ALA A 30 8.75 17.56 -2.02
CA ALA A 30 8.77 19.00 -1.75
C ALA A 30 7.35 19.57 -1.59
N TRP A 31 6.42 19.16 -2.45
CA TRP A 31 5.02 19.58 -2.36
C TRP A 31 4.34 19.04 -1.08
N TYR A 32 4.34 17.73 -0.82
CA TYR A 32 3.61 17.25 0.36
C TYR A 32 4.26 17.71 1.66
N ARG A 33 5.57 18.01 1.68
CA ARG A 33 6.24 18.60 2.86
C ARG A 33 5.87 20.07 3.09
N SER A 34 5.39 20.80 2.09
CA SER A 34 4.82 22.13 2.31
C SER A 34 3.39 22.08 2.86
N ASP A 35 2.65 21.02 2.50
CA ASP A 35 1.20 20.94 2.78
C ASP A 35 0.88 20.16 4.07
N TYR A 36 1.77 19.28 4.53
CA TYR A 36 1.55 18.40 5.69
C TYR A 36 2.57 18.66 6.82
N LYS A 37 2.16 18.44 8.07
CA LYS A 37 2.97 18.72 9.29
C LYS A 37 3.61 17.48 9.90
N GLU A 38 3.24 16.31 9.41
CA GLU A 38 3.67 15.02 9.95
C GLU A 38 5.15 14.77 9.68
N ARG A 39 5.75 14.00 10.58
CA ARG A 39 7.20 13.82 10.57
C ARG A 39 7.63 12.80 9.54
N THR A 40 6.90 11.70 9.43
CA THR A 40 7.28 10.58 8.58
C THR A 40 6.58 10.63 7.23
N ASP A 41 7.24 10.13 6.17
CA ASP A 41 6.62 10.02 4.85
C ASP A 41 5.36 9.13 4.93
N ARG A 42 5.41 8.03 5.70
CA ARG A 42 4.28 7.10 5.82
C ARG A 42 3.01 7.77 6.38
N GLU A 43 3.15 8.58 7.43
CA GLU A 43 2.01 9.32 8.01
C GLU A 43 1.36 10.25 6.98
N ILE A 44 2.17 10.97 6.19
CA ILE A 44 1.69 11.87 5.15
C ILE A 44 0.99 11.08 4.04
N ILE A 45 1.58 9.97 3.60
CA ILE A 45 0.99 9.10 2.57
C ILE A 45 -0.36 8.52 3.02
N GLU A 46 -0.50 8.13 4.29
CA GLU A 46 -1.79 7.69 4.84
C GLU A 46 -2.85 8.80 4.82
N LYS A 47 -2.47 10.04 5.14
CA LYS A 47 -3.38 11.18 5.00
C LYS A 47 -3.72 11.48 3.54
N LEU A 48 -2.76 11.42 2.62
CA LEU A 48 -3.01 11.61 1.19
C LEU A 48 -4.00 10.59 0.61
N LYS A 49 -4.01 9.35 1.12
CA LYS A 49 -4.98 8.33 0.73
C LYS A 49 -6.38 8.59 1.34
N SER A 50 -6.40 9.06 2.58
CA SER A 50 -7.62 9.19 3.38
C SER A 50 -8.37 10.49 3.11
N ASP A 51 -7.66 11.61 3.11
CA ASP A 51 -8.19 12.96 3.02
C ASP A 51 -8.55 13.35 1.58
N ASN A 52 -9.45 14.33 1.44
CA ASN A 52 -9.65 15.01 0.17
C ASN A 52 -8.52 16.01 -0.05
N ASN A 53 -7.69 15.74 -1.05
CA ASN A 53 -6.55 16.59 -1.42
C ASN A 53 -6.41 16.67 -2.93
N ARG A 54 -5.70 17.70 -3.40
CA ARG A 54 -5.55 17.99 -4.83
C ARG A 54 -4.89 16.83 -5.60
N PHE A 55 -3.84 16.24 -5.03
CA PHE A 55 -3.11 15.14 -5.68
C PHE A 55 -4.03 13.94 -5.96
N LYS A 56 -4.77 13.47 -4.95
CA LYS A 56 -5.77 12.41 -5.08
C LYS A 56 -6.89 12.81 -6.06
N GLY A 57 -7.38 14.03 -5.97
CA GLY A 57 -8.43 14.54 -6.86
C GLY A 57 -8.01 14.57 -8.35
N TYR A 58 -6.74 14.86 -8.65
CA TYR A 58 -6.24 14.79 -10.02
C TYR A 58 -6.18 13.36 -10.55
N ILE A 59 -5.78 12.39 -9.72
CA ILE A 59 -5.83 10.98 -10.10
C ILE A 59 -7.27 10.59 -10.42
N GLU A 60 -8.22 10.91 -9.56
CA GLU A 60 -9.64 10.61 -9.77
C GLU A 60 -10.21 11.29 -11.03
N THR A 61 -9.74 12.50 -11.35
CA THR A 61 -10.12 13.20 -12.58
C THR A 61 -9.55 12.52 -13.83
N LEU A 62 -8.31 12.04 -13.79
CA LEU A 62 -7.67 11.32 -14.90
C LEU A 62 -8.25 9.91 -15.09
N LEU A 63 -8.74 9.30 -14.02
CA LEU A 63 -9.44 8.01 -14.03
C LEU A 63 -10.91 8.10 -14.46
N ASP A 64 -11.47 9.30 -14.60
CA ASP A 64 -12.86 9.45 -15.02
C ASP A 64 -13.07 8.83 -16.41
N THR A 65 -14.07 7.95 -16.53
CA THR A 65 -14.41 7.26 -17.78
C THR A 65 -14.90 8.24 -18.83
N ASN A 66 -15.48 9.37 -18.41
CA ASN A 66 -15.95 10.43 -19.31
C ASN A 66 -14.83 11.41 -19.68
N ASN A 67 -13.66 11.32 -19.04
CA ASN A 67 -12.50 12.15 -19.38
C ASN A 67 -11.72 11.51 -20.53
N ASN A 68 -11.95 12.04 -21.73
CA ASN A 68 -11.37 11.60 -23.00
C ASN A 68 -10.24 12.52 -23.49
N THR A 69 -9.64 13.32 -22.59
CA THR A 69 -8.45 14.09 -22.95
C THR A 69 -7.26 13.16 -23.21
N ASP A 70 -6.35 13.55 -24.10
CA ASP A 70 -5.13 12.77 -24.40
C ASP A 70 -4.31 12.45 -23.14
N SER A 71 -4.29 13.39 -22.19
CA SER A 71 -3.64 13.18 -20.88
C SER A 71 -4.32 12.08 -20.07
N ALA A 72 -5.65 12.03 -20.04
CA ALA A 72 -6.38 11.00 -19.30
C ALA A 72 -6.26 9.63 -19.97
N ILE A 73 -6.33 9.58 -21.31
CA ILE A 73 -6.13 8.34 -22.09
C ILE A 73 -4.73 7.79 -21.86
N SER A 74 -3.71 8.65 -21.97
CA SER A 74 -2.31 8.25 -21.73
C SER A 74 -2.09 7.81 -20.28
N PHE A 75 -2.68 8.51 -19.31
CA PHE A 75 -2.60 8.13 -17.89
C PHE A 75 -3.17 6.74 -17.64
N LYS A 76 -4.39 6.46 -18.14
CA LYS A 76 -5.04 5.14 -18.01
C LYS A 76 -4.19 4.04 -18.65
N LYS A 77 -3.67 4.26 -19.85
CA LYS A 77 -2.76 3.33 -20.53
C LYS A 77 -1.47 3.08 -19.73
N HIS A 78 -0.85 4.13 -19.18
CA HIS A 78 0.34 3.97 -18.36
C HIS A 78 0.05 3.23 -17.05
N LEU A 79 -1.15 3.40 -16.48
CA LEU A 79 -1.58 2.68 -15.30
C LEU A 79 -1.78 1.18 -15.58
N ASP A 80 -2.42 0.83 -16.69
CA ASP A 80 -2.54 -0.57 -17.14
C ASP A 80 -1.16 -1.18 -17.39
N ASN A 81 -0.27 -0.46 -18.07
CA ASN A 81 1.08 -0.94 -18.31
C ASN A 81 1.90 -1.10 -17.01
N LEU A 82 1.72 -0.20 -16.03
CA LEU A 82 2.35 -0.35 -14.72
C LEU A 82 1.87 -1.62 -14.01
N GLN A 83 0.57 -1.93 -14.09
CA GLN A 83 0.02 -3.16 -13.54
C GLN A 83 0.67 -4.40 -14.16
N VAL A 84 0.80 -4.45 -15.49
CA VAL A 84 1.46 -5.55 -16.20
C VAL A 84 2.94 -5.64 -15.81
N ALA A 85 3.65 -4.50 -15.77
CA ALA A 85 5.06 -4.46 -15.44
C ALA A 85 5.35 -4.93 -14.01
N LEU A 86 4.51 -4.57 -13.03
CA LEU A 86 4.64 -5.01 -11.63
C LEU A 86 4.51 -6.53 -11.47
N VAL A 87 3.60 -7.14 -12.24
CA VAL A 87 3.44 -8.61 -12.26
C VAL A 87 4.68 -9.27 -12.87
N SER A 88 5.19 -8.72 -13.97
CA SER A 88 6.37 -9.25 -14.66
C SER A 88 7.65 -9.14 -13.83
N ALA A 89 7.92 -7.96 -13.27
CA ALA A 89 9.18 -7.67 -12.57
C ALA A 89 9.21 -8.23 -11.14
N SER A 90 8.05 -8.48 -10.52
CA SER A 90 7.95 -9.00 -9.15
C SER A 90 8.75 -8.19 -8.11
N ILE A 91 8.72 -6.86 -8.22
CA ILE A 91 9.41 -5.95 -7.28
C ILE A 91 8.85 -6.15 -5.88
N VAL A 92 9.73 -6.32 -4.90
CA VAL A 92 9.37 -6.53 -3.49
C VAL A 92 9.71 -5.31 -2.64
N THR A 93 9.07 -5.23 -1.47
CA THR A 93 9.44 -4.26 -0.45
C THR A 93 9.26 -4.77 0.98
N GLN A 94 10.13 -4.34 1.90
CA GLN A 94 10.05 -4.65 3.33
C GLN A 94 9.22 -3.67 4.16
N GLU A 95 8.75 -2.57 3.54
CA GLU A 95 7.99 -1.51 4.22
C GLU A 95 6.71 -2.04 4.91
N ARG A 96 6.24 -3.23 4.52
CA ARG A 96 5.07 -3.90 5.09
C ARG A 96 5.49 -4.99 6.07
N MET A 97 5.38 -4.71 7.37
CA MET A 97 5.53 -5.70 8.45
C MET A 97 6.92 -6.39 8.50
N GLY A 98 7.94 -5.81 7.87
CA GLY A 98 9.28 -6.40 7.81
C GLY A 98 9.39 -7.67 6.96
N VAL A 99 8.38 -7.98 6.15
CA VAL A 99 8.37 -9.13 5.24
C VAL A 99 8.41 -8.61 3.80
N ASN A 100 9.32 -9.16 2.99
CA ASN A 100 9.35 -8.90 1.55
C ASN A 100 8.02 -9.30 0.91
N LYS A 101 7.21 -8.31 0.51
CA LYS A 101 5.98 -8.53 -0.25
C LYS A 101 6.09 -7.91 -1.62
N GLN A 102 5.60 -8.62 -2.63
CA GLN A 102 5.51 -8.09 -3.99
C GLN A 102 4.59 -6.87 -4.01
N ILE A 103 5.02 -5.81 -4.69
CA ILE A 103 4.21 -4.63 -4.93
C ILE A 103 3.22 -4.96 -6.04
N SER A 104 1.92 -4.91 -5.74
CA SER A 104 0.85 -5.21 -6.70
C SER A 104 -0.40 -4.40 -6.41
N PHE A 105 -1.18 -4.12 -7.47
CA PHE A 105 -2.54 -3.55 -7.36
C PHE A 105 -3.59 -4.57 -6.89
N SER A 106 -3.28 -5.88 -6.90
CA SER A 106 -4.16 -6.91 -6.34
C SER A 106 -4.08 -7.02 -4.81
N GLU A 107 -3.01 -6.48 -4.21
CA GLU A 107 -2.73 -6.59 -2.78
C GLU A 107 -2.28 -5.24 -2.21
N ILE A 108 -3.21 -4.30 -2.09
CA ILE A 108 -2.93 -2.97 -1.53
C ILE A 108 -3.30 -2.95 -0.06
N ALA A 109 -2.33 -2.62 0.78
CA ALA A 109 -2.57 -2.35 2.19
C ALA A 109 -3.20 -0.96 2.34
N ILE A 110 -4.47 -0.93 2.73
CA ILE A 110 -5.17 0.29 3.11
C ILE A 110 -5.36 0.33 4.62
N ASN A 111 -5.39 1.53 5.20
CA ASN A 111 -5.63 1.71 6.63
C ASN A 111 -6.99 1.10 7.00
N ASN A 112 -6.99 0.21 8.00
CA ASN A 112 -8.21 -0.31 8.57
C ASN A 112 -8.80 0.73 9.55
N PRO A 113 -9.98 1.31 9.29
CA PRO A 113 -10.58 2.25 10.23
C PRO A 113 -11.04 1.56 11.52
N LYS A 114 -11.24 0.22 11.49
CA LYS A 114 -11.62 -0.54 12.67
C LYS A 114 -10.44 -0.60 13.64
N SER A 115 -10.64 0.04 14.77
CA SER A 115 -9.66 0.16 15.84
C SER A 115 -10.13 -0.48 17.15
N LEU A 116 -11.37 -0.95 17.21
CA LEU A 116 -11.94 -1.66 18.35
C LEU A 116 -12.69 -2.88 17.83
N ALA A 117 -12.38 -4.04 18.40
CA ALA A 117 -13.15 -5.26 18.24
C ALA A 117 -13.41 -5.83 19.64
N GLU A 118 -14.68 -5.97 19.99
CA GLU A 118 -15.09 -6.49 21.29
C GLU A 118 -16.31 -7.39 21.13
N GLY A 119 -16.43 -8.38 22.01
CA GLY A 119 -17.53 -9.33 21.96
C GLY A 119 -17.39 -10.46 22.96
N ASP A 120 -18.49 -11.18 23.14
CA ASP A 120 -18.54 -12.34 24.01
C ASP A 120 -18.49 -13.63 23.19
N TYR A 121 -17.74 -14.61 23.69
CA TYR A 121 -17.88 -15.99 23.26
C TYR A 121 -17.98 -16.89 24.50
N ARG A 122 -19.14 -17.54 24.64
CA ARG A 122 -19.52 -18.32 25.84
C ARG A 122 -19.38 -17.47 27.11
N ALA A 123 -18.55 -17.91 28.06
CA ALA A 123 -18.31 -17.24 29.34
C ALA A 123 -17.13 -16.25 29.30
N THR A 124 -16.54 -16.00 28.14
CA THR A 124 -15.37 -15.12 27.98
C THR A 124 -15.74 -13.88 27.18
N HIS A 125 -15.25 -12.72 27.62
CA HIS A 125 -15.31 -11.46 26.91
C HIS A 125 -13.94 -11.14 26.32
N TYR A 126 -13.91 -10.67 25.07
CA TYR A 126 -12.71 -10.28 24.34
C TYR A 126 -12.83 -8.81 24.00
N LYS A 127 -11.74 -8.07 24.20
CA LYS A 127 -11.64 -6.67 23.82
C LYS A 127 -10.24 -6.39 23.30
N ILE A 128 -10.15 -6.04 22.03
CA ILE A 128 -8.90 -5.64 21.39
C ILE A 128 -9.09 -4.21 20.90
N GLN A 129 -8.20 -3.32 21.34
CA GLN A 129 -8.25 -1.90 21.00
C GLN A 129 -6.89 -1.44 20.45
N ARG A 130 -6.91 -0.86 19.26
CA ARG A 130 -5.76 -0.21 18.63
C ARG A 130 -5.88 1.31 18.76
N ILE A 131 -4.87 1.94 19.33
CA ILE A 131 -4.77 3.40 19.41
C ILE A 131 -3.44 3.81 18.78
N LYS A 132 -3.52 4.47 17.62
CA LYS A 132 -2.36 4.72 16.74
C LYS A 132 -1.70 3.39 16.34
N GLN A 133 -0.48 3.13 16.81
CA GLN A 133 0.24 1.88 16.59
C GLN A 133 0.05 0.89 17.75
N LYS A 134 -0.26 1.37 18.95
CA LYS A 134 -0.37 0.52 20.14
C LYS A 134 -1.61 -0.35 20.09
N VAL A 135 -1.50 -1.57 20.59
CA VAL A 135 -2.60 -2.54 20.64
C VAL A 135 -2.73 -3.06 22.06
N THR A 136 -3.91 -2.91 22.64
CA THR A 136 -4.26 -3.49 23.94
C THR A 136 -5.21 -4.66 23.69
N THR A 137 -4.82 -5.84 24.16
CA THR A 137 -5.64 -7.06 24.16
C THR A 137 -6.05 -7.38 25.57
N LEU A 138 -7.35 -7.53 25.80
CA LEU A 138 -7.92 -7.89 27.09
C LEU A 138 -8.91 -9.04 26.91
N VAL A 139 -8.73 -10.08 27.72
CA VAL A 139 -9.60 -11.24 27.79
C VAL A 139 -9.96 -11.48 29.24
N HIS A 140 -11.25 -11.52 29.57
CA HIS A 140 -11.72 -11.71 30.94
C HIS A 140 -13.04 -12.49 30.98
N ARG A 141 -13.47 -12.91 32.17
CA ARG A 141 -14.78 -13.53 32.35
C ARG A 141 -15.89 -12.56 31.97
N LYS A 142 -16.85 -13.01 31.16
CA LYS A 142 -18.02 -12.23 30.76
C LYS A 142 -18.82 -11.70 31.95
N SER A 143 -19.03 -12.54 32.98
CA SER A 143 -19.84 -12.19 34.15
C SER A 143 -19.07 -11.38 35.20
N ASN A 144 -17.75 -11.27 35.11
CA ASN A 144 -16.92 -10.53 36.06
C ASN A 144 -15.65 -10.01 35.39
N SER A 145 -15.59 -8.71 35.11
CA SER A 145 -14.44 -8.08 34.45
C SER A 145 -13.16 -8.02 35.29
N SER A 146 -13.23 -8.31 36.59
CA SER A 146 -12.04 -8.44 37.45
C SER A 146 -11.34 -9.80 37.32
N ASP A 147 -12.03 -10.82 36.77
CA ASP A 147 -11.45 -12.14 36.50
C ASP A 147 -10.79 -12.13 35.12
N ILE A 148 -9.57 -11.56 35.07
CA ILE A 148 -8.79 -11.37 33.85
C ILE A 148 -8.05 -12.67 33.51
N TYR A 149 -8.30 -13.19 32.31
CA TYR A 149 -7.59 -14.36 31.77
C TYR A 149 -6.30 -13.97 31.07
N PHE A 150 -6.31 -12.83 30.38
CA PHE A 150 -5.16 -12.33 29.66
C PHE A 150 -5.25 -10.82 29.46
N LYS A 151 -4.13 -10.13 29.64
CA LYS A 151 -3.97 -8.72 29.28
C LYS A 151 -2.59 -8.51 28.68
N PHE A 152 -2.54 -7.89 27.52
CA PHE A 152 -1.28 -7.59 26.85
C PHE A 152 -1.34 -6.25 26.12
N ASP A 153 -0.33 -5.42 26.36
CA ASP A 153 -0.17 -4.11 25.76
C ASP A 153 1.06 -4.14 24.86
N GLN A 154 0.86 -3.99 23.56
CA GLN A 154 1.90 -3.95 22.54
C GLN A 154 2.13 -2.52 22.05
N ASP A 155 3.38 -2.18 21.76
CA ASP A 155 3.72 -0.88 21.15
C ASP A 155 3.33 -0.79 19.67
N ARG A 156 3.22 -1.94 19.00
CA ARG A 156 2.79 -2.09 17.61
C ARG A 156 1.94 -3.35 17.43
N TYR A 157 1.17 -3.42 16.35
CA TYR A 157 0.49 -4.67 15.97
C TYR A 157 1.51 -5.71 15.52
N ASP A 158 1.60 -6.84 16.24
CA ASP A 158 2.54 -7.93 15.96
C ASP A 158 1.91 -9.26 16.39
N GLU A 159 1.39 -10.03 15.42
CA GLU A 159 0.75 -11.33 15.67
C GLU A 159 1.77 -12.37 16.19
N THR A 160 3.05 -12.24 15.78
CA THR A 160 4.11 -13.17 16.23
C THR A 160 4.42 -12.96 17.71
N GLU A 161 4.46 -11.70 18.14
CA GLU A 161 4.67 -11.35 19.55
C GLU A 161 3.50 -11.82 20.43
N LEU A 162 2.26 -11.64 19.95
CA LEU A 162 1.07 -12.18 20.63
C LEU A 162 1.15 -13.70 20.78
N ASP A 163 1.49 -14.40 19.69
CA ASP A 163 1.57 -15.86 19.63
C ASP A 163 2.67 -16.43 20.52
N ALA A 164 3.74 -15.67 20.76
CA ALA A 164 4.85 -16.06 21.62
C ALA A 164 4.62 -15.71 23.11
N HIS A 165 3.59 -14.95 23.45
CA HIS A 165 3.38 -14.48 24.83
C HIS A 165 2.99 -15.64 25.77
N ALA A 166 3.72 -15.80 26.89
CA ALA A 166 3.53 -16.93 27.81
C ALA A 166 2.10 -17.06 28.34
N ASP A 167 1.50 -15.95 28.81
CA ASP A 167 0.13 -15.96 29.32
C ASP A 167 -0.93 -16.23 28.22
N PHE A 168 -0.61 -15.89 26.96
CA PHE A 168 -1.48 -16.19 25.83
C PHE A 168 -1.47 -17.68 25.52
N LEU A 169 -0.30 -18.32 25.57
CA LEU A 169 -0.15 -19.77 25.42
C LEU A 169 -0.85 -20.55 26.56
N GLY A 170 -1.01 -19.94 27.74
CA GLY A 170 -1.75 -20.51 28.86
C GLY A 170 -3.27 -20.54 28.69
N LEU A 171 -3.83 -19.79 27.73
CA LEU A 171 -5.25 -19.84 27.40
C LEU A 171 -5.63 -21.16 26.75
N SER A 172 -6.91 -21.54 26.85
CA SER A 172 -7.42 -22.70 26.09
C SER A 172 -7.33 -22.45 24.58
N THR A 173 -7.20 -23.51 23.77
CA THR A 173 -7.12 -23.40 22.30
C THR A 173 -8.30 -22.61 21.70
N GLU A 174 -9.50 -22.75 22.28
CA GLU A 174 -10.67 -22.00 21.86
C GLU A 174 -10.53 -20.50 22.16
N GLN A 175 -10.05 -20.14 23.35
CA GLN A 175 -9.82 -18.74 23.71
C GLN A 175 -8.71 -18.12 22.87
N GLN A 176 -7.63 -18.85 22.59
CA GLN A 176 -6.59 -18.40 21.67
C GLN A 176 -7.18 -18.14 20.28
N GLY A 177 -7.96 -19.10 19.74
CA GLY A 177 -8.60 -18.97 18.43
C GLY A 177 -9.54 -17.76 18.33
N GLN A 178 -10.40 -17.57 19.33
CA GLN A 178 -11.32 -16.42 19.38
C GLN A 178 -10.58 -15.11 19.55
N CYS A 179 -9.59 -15.05 20.45
CA CYS A 179 -8.77 -13.85 20.63
C CYS A 179 -8.07 -13.46 19.33
N LYS A 180 -7.49 -14.42 18.59
CA LYS A 180 -6.90 -14.17 17.27
C LYS A 180 -7.91 -13.65 16.25
N ALA A 181 -9.14 -14.16 16.26
CA ALA A 181 -10.19 -13.67 15.38
C ALA A 181 -10.48 -12.18 15.61
N PHE A 182 -10.76 -11.78 16.86
CA PHE A 182 -10.96 -10.37 17.21
C PHE A 182 -9.70 -9.51 16.98
N TYR A 183 -8.51 -10.06 17.25
CA TYR A 183 -7.23 -9.38 17.01
C TYR A 183 -7.02 -9.05 15.52
N LYS A 184 -7.39 -9.97 14.62
CA LYS A 184 -7.34 -9.76 13.16
C LYS A 184 -8.28 -8.66 12.68
N GLU A 185 -9.42 -8.47 13.33
CA GLU A 185 -10.39 -7.42 12.96
C GLU A 185 -9.85 -6.00 13.14
N VAL A 186 -8.91 -5.79 14.06
CA VAL A 186 -8.27 -4.48 14.28
C VAL A 186 -6.90 -4.36 13.63
N CYS A 187 -6.50 -5.34 12.80
CA CYS A 187 -5.26 -5.29 12.03
C CYS A 187 -5.13 -3.90 11.38
N PRO A 188 -4.00 -3.18 11.55
CA PRO A 188 -3.90 -1.78 11.11
C PRO A 188 -4.16 -1.58 9.63
N TYR A 189 -4.08 -2.65 8.83
CA TYR A 189 -4.33 -2.63 7.42
C TYR A 189 -5.26 -3.76 6.98
N VAL A 190 -6.09 -3.46 5.99
CA VAL A 190 -6.82 -4.47 5.22
C VAL A 190 -6.15 -4.57 3.86
N ILE A 191 -6.03 -5.78 3.33
CA ILE A 191 -5.56 -6.01 1.97
C ILE A 191 -6.76 -5.96 1.05
N GLU A 192 -6.76 -5.02 0.11
CA GLU A 192 -7.77 -4.89 -0.92
C GLU A 192 -7.15 -4.98 -2.32
N SER A 193 -7.90 -5.55 -3.26
CA SER A 193 -7.62 -5.49 -4.69
C SER A 193 -8.33 -4.30 -5.30
N VAL A 194 -7.61 -3.49 -6.09
CA VAL A 194 -8.24 -2.48 -6.96
C VAL A 194 -8.44 -2.99 -8.39
N LEU A 195 -8.30 -4.30 -8.58
CA LEU A 195 -8.47 -5.00 -9.84
C LEU A 195 -9.71 -5.91 -9.78
N LYS A 196 -10.39 -6.03 -10.92
CA LYS A 196 -11.49 -6.98 -11.18
C LYS A 196 -11.24 -7.69 -12.51
N LYS A 197 -12.00 -8.76 -12.74
CA LYS A 197 -12.11 -9.38 -14.06
C LYS A 197 -13.28 -8.77 -14.81
N ASP A 198 -13.06 -8.38 -16.05
CA ASP A 198 -14.14 -7.95 -16.94
C ASP A 198 -14.92 -9.15 -17.52
N ARG A 199 -15.85 -8.89 -18.44
CA ARG A 199 -16.67 -9.93 -19.09
C ARG A 199 -15.85 -10.89 -19.96
N GLU A 200 -14.69 -10.44 -20.43
CA GLU A 200 -13.76 -11.20 -21.25
C GLU A 200 -12.66 -11.88 -20.41
N ASN A 201 -12.79 -11.81 -19.07
CA ASN A 201 -11.85 -12.36 -18.10
C ASN A 201 -10.47 -11.67 -18.11
N ASN A 202 -10.39 -10.46 -18.67
CA ASN A 202 -9.21 -9.60 -18.59
C ASN A 202 -9.13 -8.96 -17.20
N ILE A 203 -7.90 -8.76 -16.70
CA ILE A 203 -7.65 -8.04 -15.45
C ILE A 203 -7.70 -6.54 -15.74
N VAL A 204 -8.63 -5.83 -15.10
CA VAL A 204 -8.84 -4.40 -15.26
C VAL A 204 -9.03 -3.71 -13.90
N PHE A 205 -8.83 -2.40 -13.84
CA PHE A 205 -9.11 -1.64 -12.61
C PHE A 205 -10.63 -1.58 -12.31
N ILE A 206 -10.97 -1.50 -11.02
CA ILE A 206 -12.36 -1.25 -10.58
C ILE A 206 -12.80 0.18 -10.91
N ASP A 207 -14.12 0.40 -11.00
CA ASP A 207 -14.67 1.72 -11.36
C ASP A 207 -14.64 2.71 -10.19
N GLU A 208 -14.40 2.22 -8.96
CA GLU A 208 -14.35 3.05 -7.75
C GLU A 208 -13.05 3.85 -7.69
N ARG A 209 -13.06 5.00 -8.38
CA ARG A 209 -11.89 5.88 -8.57
C ARG A 209 -11.16 6.25 -7.28
N SER A 210 -11.90 6.44 -6.18
CA SER A 210 -11.32 6.73 -4.86
C SER A 210 -10.49 5.58 -4.30
N LYS A 211 -10.88 4.32 -4.57
CA LYS A 211 -10.07 3.16 -4.20
C LYS A 211 -8.86 3.00 -5.11
N VAL A 212 -9.06 3.14 -6.42
CA VAL A 212 -7.94 3.08 -7.39
C VAL A 212 -6.92 4.18 -7.10
N SER A 213 -7.35 5.41 -6.80
CA SER A 213 -6.44 6.53 -6.49
C SER A 213 -5.60 6.26 -5.24
N ARG A 214 -6.19 5.69 -4.19
CA ARG A 214 -5.45 5.21 -3.00
C ARG A 214 -4.43 4.15 -3.35
N GLY A 215 -4.80 3.22 -4.22
CA GLY A 215 -3.90 2.18 -4.73
C GLY A 215 -2.71 2.74 -5.49
N VAL A 216 -2.93 3.72 -6.38
CA VAL A 216 -1.87 4.41 -7.12
C VAL A 216 -0.90 5.10 -6.17
N ILE A 217 -1.41 5.85 -5.20
CA ILE A 217 -0.57 6.54 -4.19
C ILE A 217 0.29 5.53 -3.41
N GLU A 218 -0.30 4.43 -2.95
CA GLU A 218 0.41 3.39 -2.20
C GLU A 218 1.50 2.73 -3.05
N VAL A 219 1.18 2.32 -4.29
CA VAL A 219 2.13 1.66 -5.18
C VAL A 219 3.32 2.56 -5.50
N LEU A 220 3.08 3.85 -5.82
CA LEU A 220 4.17 4.80 -6.07
C LEU A 220 5.07 4.98 -4.85
N TYR A 221 4.48 5.04 -3.64
CA TYR A 221 5.24 5.12 -2.40
C TYR A 221 6.12 3.90 -2.17
N LEU A 222 5.58 2.70 -2.34
CA LEU A 222 6.33 1.46 -2.17
C LEU A 222 7.44 1.31 -3.20
N LEU A 223 7.20 1.71 -4.45
CA LEU A 223 8.24 1.73 -5.48
C LEU A 223 9.39 2.67 -5.12
N ARG A 224 9.10 3.83 -4.51
CA ARG A 224 10.14 4.70 -3.97
C ARG A 224 10.89 4.04 -2.82
N CYS A 225 10.20 3.43 -1.86
CA CYS A 225 10.88 2.78 -0.73
C CYS A 225 11.80 1.66 -1.21
N SER A 226 11.29 0.79 -2.09
CA SER A 226 12.06 -0.31 -2.69
C SER A 226 13.32 0.20 -3.40
N LEU A 227 13.21 1.27 -4.19
CA LEU A 227 14.36 1.86 -4.87
C LEU A 227 15.38 2.47 -3.90
N MET A 228 14.92 3.21 -2.89
CA MET A 228 15.80 3.92 -1.95
C MET A 228 16.46 2.99 -0.93
N HIS A 229 15.84 1.85 -0.63
CA HIS A 229 16.42 0.80 0.22
C HIS A 229 17.33 -0.16 -0.56
N GLY A 230 17.45 0.00 -1.88
CA GLY A 230 18.26 -0.87 -2.73
C GLY A 230 17.69 -2.27 -2.90
N GLU A 231 16.37 -2.43 -2.76
CA GLU A 231 15.67 -3.72 -2.87
C GLU A 231 15.42 -4.12 -4.34
N VAL A 232 15.67 -3.20 -5.27
CA VAL A 232 15.45 -3.38 -6.72
C VAL A 232 16.73 -3.84 -7.39
N VAL A 233 16.64 -4.92 -8.17
CA VAL A 233 17.70 -5.32 -9.10
C VAL A 233 17.52 -4.53 -10.41
N PRO A 234 18.50 -3.73 -10.87
CA PRO A 234 18.37 -2.98 -12.10
C PRO A 234 18.42 -3.89 -13.33
N ASP A 235 17.30 -3.98 -14.04
CA ASP A 235 17.12 -4.75 -15.28
C ASP A 235 16.01 -4.15 -16.15
N ASN A 236 15.79 -4.70 -17.35
CA ASN A 236 14.77 -4.19 -18.26
C ASN A 236 13.36 -4.24 -17.67
N ASN A 237 13.05 -5.27 -16.86
CA ASN A 237 11.72 -5.45 -16.29
C ASN A 237 11.42 -4.40 -15.22
N SER A 238 12.35 -4.19 -14.30
CA SER A 238 12.26 -3.15 -13.27
C SER A 238 12.31 -1.75 -13.89
N SER A 239 13.13 -1.51 -14.91
CA SER A 239 13.17 -0.24 -15.63
C SER A 239 11.81 0.12 -16.23
N GLU A 240 11.10 -0.85 -16.83
CA GLU A 240 9.73 -0.65 -17.34
C GLU A 240 8.74 -0.31 -16.21
N VAL A 241 8.87 -0.89 -15.02
CA VAL A 241 8.06 -0.48 -13.85
C VAL A 241 8.30 0.99 -13.51
N TYR A 242 9.56 1.41 -13.39
CA TYR A 242 9.90 2.79 -13.03
C TYR A 242 9.56 3.79 -14.12
N LYS A 243 9.60 3.39 -15.39
CA LYS A 243 9.12 4.17 -16.53
C LYS A 243 7.65 4.52 -16.39
N TYR A 244 6.79 3.53 -16.17
CA TYR A 244 5.36 3.79 -16.04
C TYR A 244 5.01 4.49 -14.73
N ALA A 245 5.71 4.18 -13.63
CA ALA A 245 5.59 4.92 -12.37
C ALA A 245 5.96 6.40 -12.54
N TYR A 246 7.04 6.71 -13.28
CA TYR A 246 7.42 8.07 -13.63
C TYR A 246 6.33 8.77 -14.45
N TYR A 247 5.84 8.15 -15.53
CA TYR A 247 4.82 8.79 -16.37
C TYR A 247 3.53 9.10 -15.60
N ILE A 248 3.09 8.19 -14.72
CA ILE A 248 1.93 8.39 -13.85
C ILE A 248 2.17 9.56 -12.90
N LEU A 249 3.28 9.54 -12.16
CA LEU A 249 3.58 10.59 -11.17
C LEU A 249 3.76 11.96 -11.85
N ALA A 250 4.48 12.01 -12.96
CA ALA A 250 4.70 13.23 -13.73
C ALA A 250 3.40 13.80 -14.30
N ALA A 251 2.48 12.95 -14.77
CA ALA A 251 1.18 13.40 -15.28
C ALA A 251 0.37 14.11 -14.19
N ILE A 252 0.42 13.63 -12.95
CA ILE A 252 -0.27 14.23 -11.80
C ILE A 252 0.41 15.55 -11.42
N LEU A 253 1.74 15.53 -11.23
CA LEU A 253 2.49 16.72 -10.81
C LEU A 253 2.37 17.88 -11.79
N LYS A 254 2.33 17.61 -13.10
CA LYS A 254 2.14 18.65 -14.13
C LYS A 254 0.78 19.34 -14.06
N LYS A 255 -0.23 18.74 -13.41
CA LYS A 255 -1.54 19.38 -13.16
C LYS A 255 -1.54 20.27 -11.93
N MET A 256 -0.48 20.24 -11.12
CA MET A 256 -0.35 21.00 -9.87
C MET A 256 0.39 22.34 -10.06
N LEU A 257 0.84 22.61 -11.29
CA LEU A 257 1.39 23.90 -11.71
C LEU A 257 0.28 24.94 -11.88
#